data_AF-A0A964QNC1-F1
#
_entry.id   AF-A0A964QNC1-F1
#
_cell.length_a   1.000
_cell.length_b   1.000
_cell.length_c   1.000
_cell.angle_alpha   90.00
_cell.angle_beta   90.00
_cell.angle_gamma   90.00
#
_symmetry.space_group_name_H-M   'P 1'
#
loop_
_entity.id
_entity.type
_entity.pdbx_description
1 polymer ?
#
loop_
_entity_poly.entity_id
_entity_poly.type
_entity_poly.pdbx_seq_one_letter_code
_entity_poly.pdbx_strand_id
1 'polypeptide(L)' 'MKKAGKKLPSLPVRAARVLAQLKRVRGLDAAEKSVHALGLAATPQERWDMFENSVRSSGYWKASKPNKSATS' A
#
# COMPACT_ATOMS: atom_id res chain seq x y z
N MET A 1 -21.56 -12.61 -22.40
CA MET A 1 -20.81 -13.40 -21.38
C MET A 1 -20.09 -12.42 -20.45
N LYS A 2 -20.53 -12.27 -19.18
CA LYS A 2 -19.81 -11.46 -18.20
C LYS A 2 -18.55 -12.23 -17.79
N LYS A 3 -17.37 -11.83 -18.27
CA LYS A 3 -16.11 -12.39 -17.77
C LYS A 3 -16.04 -12.06 -16.28
N ALA A 4 -16.22 -13.06 -15.43
CA ALA A 4 -15.95 -12.92 -14.00
C ALA A 4 -14.52 -12.37 -13.88
N GLY A 5 -14.39 -11.13 -13.44
CA GLY A 5 -13.09 -10.47 -13.32
C GLY A 5 -12.21 -11.33 -12.44
N LYS A 6 -11.11 -11.87 -13.00
CA LYS A 6 -10.16 -12.66 -12.22
C LYS A 6 -9.72 -11.78 -11.05
N LYS A 7 -10.08 -12.16 -9.82
CA LYS A 7 -9.60 -11.46 -8.61
C LYS A 7 -8.08 -11.41 -8.68
N LEU A 8 -7.52 -10.22 -8.52
CA LEU A 8 -6.08 -10.06 -8.46
C LEU A 8 -5.55 -10.93 -7.31
N PRO A 9 -4.41 -11.61 -7.50
CA PRO A 9 -3.76 -12.34 -6.41
C PRO A 9 -3.43 -11.36 -5.27
N SER A 10 -3.32 -11.89 -4.05
CA SER A 10 -3.06 -11.05 -2.87
C SER A 10 -1.79 -10.20 -3.07
N LEU A 11 -1.78 -9.03 -2.45
CA LEU A 11 -0.67 -8.08 -2.55
C LEU A 11 0.70 -8.70 -2.22
N PRO A 12 0.86 -9.54 -1.17
CA PRO A 12 2.15 -10.17 -0.88
C PRO A 12 2.65 -11.07 -2.03
N VAL A 13 1.75 -11.79 -2.70
CA VAL A 13 2.09 -12.67 -3.83
C VAL A 13 2.53 -11.84 -5.04
N ARG A 14 1.88 -10.70 -5.29
CA ARG A 14 2.30 -9.78 -6.35
C ARG A 14 3.64 -9.11 -6.03
N ALA A 15 3.82 -8.64 -4.80
CA ALA A 15 5.06 -8.04 -4.34
C ALA A 15 6.24 -9.01 -4.46
N ALA A 16 6.06 -10.29 -4.11
CA ALA A 16 7.10 -11.30 -4.28
C ALA A 16 7.53 -11.49 -5.75
N ARG A 17 6.58 -11.44 -6.70
CA ARG A 17 6.88 -11.53 -8.14
C ARG A 17 7.68 -10.32 -8.63
N VAL A 18 7.31 -9.12 -8.22
CA VAL A 18 8.04 -7.90 -8.57
C VAL A 18 9.41 -7.86 -7.89
N LEU A 19 9.51 -8.32 -6.64
CA LEU A 19 10.77 -8.42 -5.91
C LEU A 19 11.75 -9.36 -6.63
N ALA A 20 11.27 -10.49 -7.15
CA ALA A 20 12.10 -11.40 -7.94
C ALA A 20 12.67 -10.74 -9.21
N GLN A 21 11.93 -9.81 -9.81
CA GLN A 21 12.43 -9.00 -10.94
C GLN A 21 13.46 -7.96 -10.48
N LEU A 22 13.20 -7.28 -9.36
CA LEU A 22 14.10 -6.27 -8.77
C LEU A 22 15.41 -6.84 -8.22
N LYS A 23 15.49 -8.15 -7.90
CA LYS A 23 16.75 -8.81 -7.49
C LYS A 23 17.89 -8.58 -8.48
N ARG A 24 17.59 -8.45 -9.77
CA ARG A 24 18.58 -8.25 -10.84
C ARG A 24 19.06 -6.80 -10.97
N VAL A 25 18.40 -5.85 -10.32
CA VAL A 25 18.78 -4.43 -10.36
C VAL A 25 20.00 -4.21 -9.46
N ARG A 26 21.11 -3.76 -10.04
CA ARG A 26 22.31 -3.32 -9.31
C ARG A 26 22.08 -1.92 -8.74
N GLY A 27 22.68 -1.64 -7.58
CA GLY A 27 22.65 -0.31 -6.96
C GLY A 27 21.48 -0.03 -6.01
N LEU A 28 20.58 -1.00 -5.79
CA LEU A 28 19.60 -0.95 -4.71
C LEU A 28 19.90 -2.02 -3.65
N ASP A 29 19.78 -1.63 -2.39
CA ASP A 29 19.81 -2.53 -1.25
C ASP A 29 18.55 -3.44 -1.19
N ALA A 30 18.65 -4.54 -0.46
CA ALA A 30 17.55 -5.49 -0.30
C ALA A 30 16.31 -4.86 0.36
N ALA A 31 16.50 -3.94 1.32
CA ALA A 31 15.40 -3.22 1.95
C ALA A 31 14.69 -2.31 0.95
N GLU A 32 15.45 -1.53 0.17
CA GLU A 32 14.93 -0.63 -0.86
C GLU A 32 14.17 -1.41 -1.93
N LYS A 33 14.73 -2.53 -2.40
CA LYS A 33 14.07 -3.43 -3.36
C LYS A 33 12.73 -3.94 -2.85
N SER A 34 12.63 -4.23 -1.56
CA SER A 34 11.39 -4.72 -0.95
C SER A 34 10.31 -3.64 -0.92
N VAL A 35 10.67 -2.40 -0.56
CA VAL A 35 9.75 -1.25 -0.57
C VAL A 35 9.30 -0.92 -1.99
N HIS A 36 10.22 -0.91 -2.95
CA HIS A 36 9.89 -0.68 -4.36
C HIS A 36 9.02 -1.78 -4.95
N ALA A 37 9.32 -3.05 -4.65
CA ALA A 37 8.51 -4.18 -5.10
C ALA A 37 7.07 -4.07 -4.61
N LEU A 38 6.91 -3.70 -3.34
CA LEU A 38 5.61 -3.51 -2.73
C LEU A 38 4.86 -2.36 -3.42
N GLY A 39 5.49 -1.20 -3.57
CA GLY A 39 4.87 -0.04 -4.21
C GLY A 39 4.44 -0.31 -5.65
N LEU A 40 5.27 -1.01 -6.43
CA LEU A 40 4.98 -1.38 -7.82
C LEU A 40 3.89 -2.45 -7.94
N ALA A 41 3.81 -3.37 -6.98
CA ALA A 41 2.79 -4.43 -6.97
C ALA A 41 1.42 -3.95 -6.48
N ALA A 42 1.39 -2.89 -5.67
CA ALA A 42 0.18 -2.32 -5.09
C ALA A 42 -0.66 -1.59 -6.14
N THR A 43 -1.97 -1.83 -6.13
CA THR A 43 -2.92 -0.94 -6.82
C THR A 43 -2.94 0.45 -6.16
N PRO A 44 -3.44 1.50 -6.84
CA PRO A 44 -3.55 2.82 -6.23
C PRO A 44 -4.32 2.82 -4.90
N GLN A 45 -5.40 2.03 -4.81
CA GLN A 45 -6.18 1.90 -3.57
C GLN A 45 -5.37 1.20 -2.46
N GLU A 46 -4.75 0.06 -2.75
CA GLU A 46 -3.95 -0.66 -1.75
C GLU A 46 -2.77 0.18 -1.23
N ARG A 47 -2.18 0.99 -2.10
CA ARG A 47 -1.13 1.94 -1.73
C ARG A 47 -1.67 3.02 -0.79
N TRP A 48 -2.86 3.54 -1.07
CA TRP A 48 -3.53 4.49 -0.19
C TRP A 48 -3.83 3.89 1.18
N ASP A 49 -4.39 2.68 1.22
CA ASP A 49 -4.71 2.00 2.48
C ASP A 49 -3.44 1.76 3.32
N MET A 50 -2.31 1.41 2.69
CA MET A 50 -1.02 1.30 3.37
C MET A 50 -0.49 2.62 3.89
N PHE A 51 -0.62 3.69 3.10
CA PHE A 51 -0.24 5.03 3.53
C PHE A 51 -1.09 5.47 4.74
N GLU A 52 -2.40 5.31 4.66
CA GLU A 52 -3.32 5.60 5.75
C GLU A 52 -2.97 4.82 7.02
N ASN A 53 -2.71 3.52 6.90
CA ASN A 53 -2.28 2.69 8.03
C ASN A 53 -0.95 3.17 8.63
N SER A 54 0.00 3.60 7.80
CA SER A 54 1.29 4.15 8.24
C SER A 54 1.13 5.50 8.96
N VAL A 55 0.30 6.39 8.44
CA VAL A 55 0.01 7.69 9.05
C VAL A 55 -0.75 7.50 10.37
N ARG A 56 -1.66 6.52 10.44
CA ARG A 56 -2.37 6.11 11.67
C ARG A 56 -1.42 5.56 12.72
N SER A 57 -0.54 4.62 12.36
CA SER A 57 0.42 4.04 13.32
C SER A 57 1.45 5.06 13.80
N SER A 58 1.79 6.04 12.97
CA SER A 58 2.72 7.11 13.31
C SER A 58 2.11 8.22 14.19
N GLY A 59 0.82 8.13 14.52
CA GLY A 59 0.12 9.12 15.35
C GLY A 59 -0.18 10.46 14.66
N TYR A 60 0.12 10.57 13.36
CA TYR A 60 -0.21 11.75 12.54
C TYR A 60 -1.67 11.79 12.11
N TRP A 61 -2.40 10.69 12.28
CA TRP A 61 -3.82 10.61 12.01
C TRP A 61 -4.64 11.26 13.13
N LYS A 62 -4.76 12.58 13.09
CA LYS A 62 -5.71 13.30 13.95
C LYS A 62 -7.12 13.11 13.38
N ALA A 63 -7.95 12.33 14.06
CA ALA A 63 -9.38 12.41 13.84
C ALA A 63 -9.81 13.86 14.08
N SER A 64 -10.45 14.48 13.08
CA SER A 64 -11.10 15.77 13.25
C SER A 64 -12.06 15.63 14.43
N LYS A 65 -11.78 16.35 15.53
CA LYS A 65 -12.67 16.35 16.68
C LYS A 65 -14.05 16.80 16.18
N PRO A 66 -15.13 16.08 16.49
CA PRO A 66 -16.47 16.56 16.16
C PRO A 66 -16.63 17.96 16.77
N ASN A 67 -17.03 18.92 15.93
CA ASN A 67 -17.25 20.29 16.35
C ASN A 67 -18.34 20.28 17.42
N LYS A 68 -17.98 20.55 18.67
CA LYS A 68 -18.92 20.63 19.80
C LYS A 68 -19.84 21.87 19.74
N SER A 69 -19.79 22.64 18.66
CA SER A 69 -20.53 23.90 18.51
C SER A 69 -21.96 23.75 17.96
N ALA A 70 -22.44 22.53 17.73
CA ALA A 70 -23.82 22.29 17.26
C ALA A 70 -24.83 22.05 18.41
N THR A 71 -24.53 22.52 19.62
CA THR A 71 -25.46 22.48 20.77
C THR A 71 -25.26 23.73 21.61
N SER A 72 -25.88 24.84 21.19
CA SER A 72 -26.33 25.90 22.09
C SER A 72 -27.42 26.73 21.44
#